data_AF-A0A7S3NAG0-F1
#
_entry.id   AF-A0A7S3NAG0-F1
#
_cell.length_a   1.000
_cell.length_b   1.000
_cell.length_c   1.000
_cell.angle_alpha   90.00
_cell.angle_beta   90.00
_cell.angle_gamma   90.00
#
_symmetry.space_group_name_H-M   'P 1'
#
loop_
_entity.id
_entity.type
_entity.pdbx_description
1 polymer ?
#
loop_
_entity_poly.entity_id
_entity_poly.type
_entity_poly.pdbx_seq_one_letter_code
_entity_poly.pdbx_strand_id
1 'polypeptide(L)'
;MSVVSRLFRRSVMKRSRSACARAASTAVAHFNSGKDLNEKWLARLRVTSHTFKASESYANLSGLIDMYNKDSKNTGLKKIDWEEWEDKIHTPQIVEKLKAKYEHFMNSEYDVEDAASRVESRTEKLESLDIAITYNYSLWLTHYIEHITFMEGMRNLGDITDMSEKEVARLGPHLQVAAQMNFEIGDITPEDYNEYNVADRLVTQFSWGSKYNPPFVHSSDALNSVAATLGKLGK
;
A
#
# COMPACT_ATOMS: atom_id res chain seq x y z
N MET A 1 -21.86 23.53 8.30
CA MET A 1 -21.94 22.10 7.93
C MET A 1 -23.29 21.79 7.30
N SER A 2 -23.33 21.53 6.00
CA SER A 2 -24.57 21.45 5.21
C SER A 2 -25.42 20.22 5.54
N VAL A 3 -26.72 20.32 5.28
CA VAL A 3 -27.71 19.23 5.44
C VAL A 3 -27.30 17.96 4.68
N VAL A 4 -26.56 18.13 3.58
CA VAL A 4 -26.04 17.05 2.73
C VAL A 4 -25.02 16.18 3.47
N SER A 5 -24.15 16.76 4.30
CA SER A 5 -23.15 15.99 5.05
C SER A 5 -23.78 15.13 6.15
N ARG A 6 -24.89 15.58 6.75
CA ARG A 6 -25.65 14.80 7.75
C ARG A 6 -26.40 13.63 7.13
N LEU A 7 -26.95 13.83 5.93
CA LEU A 7 -27.67 12.77 5.20
C LEU A 7 -26.72 11.68 4.69
N PHE A 8 -25.53 12.07 4.20
CA PHE A 8 -24.51 11.12 3.76
C PHE A 8 -24.01 10.25 4.93
N ARG A 9 -23.73 10.87 6.10
CA ARG A 9 -23.30 10.14 7.30
C ARG A 9 -24.35 9.15 7.81
N ARG A 10 -25.63 9.52 7.77
CA ARG A 10 -26.75 8.63 8.16
C ARG A 10 -26.94 7.47 7.18
N SER A 11 -26.77 7.70 5.89
CA SER A 11 -26.84 6.65 4.85
C SER A 11 -25.74 5.61 5.02
N VAL A 12 -24.50 6.06 5.22
CA VAL A 12 -23.34 5.18 5.42
C VAL A 12 -23.46 4.37 6.71
N MET A 13 -23.90 4.98 7.81
CA MET A 13 -24.10 4.25 9.07
C MET A 13 -25.25 3.22 9.00
N LYS A 14 -26.35 3.52 8.29
CA LYS A 14 -27.44 2.55 8.08
C LYS A 14 -26.98 1.35 7.25
N ARG A 15 -26.17 1.58 6.20
CA ARG A 15 -25.62 0.50 5.38
C ARG A 15 -24.64 -0.38 6.17
N SER A 16 -23.75 0.22 6.95
CA SER A 16 -22.81 -0.48 7.84
C SER A 16 -23.54 -1.36 8.88
N ARG A 17 -24.57 -0.83 9.53
CA ARG A 17 -25.38 -1.61 10.50
C ARG A 17 -26.15 -2.75 9.83
N SER A 18 -26.67 -2.56 8.61
CA SER A 18 -27.36 -3.62 7.86
C SER A 18 -26.42 -4.73 7.35
N ALA A 19 -25.13 -4.42 7.16
CA ALA A 19 -24.10 -5.39 6.79
C ALA A 19 -23.65 -6.20 8.01
N CYS A 20 -23.49 -5.53 9.16
CA CYS A 20 -23.16 -6.19 10.42
C CYS A 20 -24.30 -7.08 10.95
N ALA A 21 -25.56 -6.65 10.83
CA ALA A 21 -26.72 -7.46 11.21
C ALA A 21 -26.94 -8.68 10.29
N ARG A 22 -26.57 -8.58 9.01
CA ARG A 22 -26.59 -9.73 8.08
C ARG A 22 -25.45 -10.70 8.33
N ALA A 23 -24.30 -10.24 8.83
CA ALA A 23 -23.21 -11.11 9.23
C ALA A 23 -23.52 -11.91 10.51
N ALA A 24 -24.34 -11.35 11.41
CA ALA A 24 -24.68 -11.99 12.68
C ALA A 24 -25.75 -13.11 12.56
N SER A 25 -26.62 -13.11 11.55
CA SER A 25 -27.67 -14.14 11.42
C SER A 25 -27.28 -15.37 10.58
N THR A 26 -26.04 -15.45 10.10
CA THR A 26 -25.49 -16.59 9.34
C THR A 26 -24.38 -17.33 10.11
N ALA A 27 -24.41 -17.26 11.44
CA ALA A 27 -23.48 -17.98 12.30
C ALA A 27 -23.99 -19.41 12.59
N VAL A 28 -23.92 -20.30 11.60
CA VAL A 28 -23.31 -21.66 11.68
C VAL A 28 -23.03 -22.09 10.23
N ALA A 29 -22.12 -21.39 9.55
CA ALA A 29 -21.51 -21.95 8.35
C ALA A 29 -20.41 -22.90 8.81
N HIS A 30 -20.54 -24.20 8.53
CA HIS A 30 -19.38 -25.10 8.58
C HIS A 30 -18.26 -24.48 7.72
N PHE A 31 -17.15 -24.11 8.37
CA PHE A 31 -16.04 -23.35 7.78
C PHE A 31 -15.23 -24.18 6.75
N ASN A 32 -15.79 -24.41 5.57
CA ASN A 32 -15.00 -24.78 4.38
C ASN A 32 -14.61 -23.55 3.53
N SER A 33 -15.03 -22.34 3.91
CA SER A 33 -14.74 -21.07 3.21
C SER A 33 -13.44 -20.38 3.64
N GLY A 34 -12.85 -20.77 4.79
CA GLY A 34 -11.63 -20.15 5.32
C GLY A 34 -10.37 -20.47 4.51
N LYS A 35 -10.30 -21.69 3.96
CA LYS A 35 -9.17 -22.14 3.11
C LYS A 35 -9.07 -21.33 1.82
N ASP A 36 -10.20 -21.04 1.17
CA ASP A 36 -10.25 -20.25 -0.07
C ASP A 36 -9.75 -18.80 0.13
N LEU A 37 -10.06 -18.16 1.27
CA LEU A 37 -9.53 -16.82 1.57
C LEU A 37 -8.02 -16.84 1.81
N ASN A 38 -7.52 -17.84 2.54
CA ASN A 38 -6.09 -18.00 2.80
C ASN A 38 -5.32 -18.27 1.50
N GLU A 39 -5.84 -19.12 0.62
CA GLU A 39 -5.27 -19.41 -0.69
C GLU A 39 -5.22 -18.16 -1.57
N LYS A 40 -6.31 -17.37 -1.62
CA LYS A 40 -6.34 -16.09 -2.37
C LYS A 40 -5.35 -15.06 -1.82
N TRP A 41 -5.22 -14.97 -0.51
CA TRP A 41 -4.27 -14.05 0.12
C TRP A 41 -2.82 -14.46 -0.16
N LEU A 42 -2.50 -15.75 -0.03
CA LEU A 42 -1.18 -16.29 -0.38
C LEU A 42 -0.87 -16.11 -1.87
N ALA A 43 -1.83 -16.35 -2.75
CA ALA A 43 -1.66 -16.14 -4.18
C ALA A 43 -1.26 -14.69 -4.50
N ARG A 44 -1.86 -13.69 -3.84
CA ARG A 44 -1.48 -12.27 -4.01
C ARG A 44 -0.07 -11.99 -3.50
N LEU A 45 0.29 -12.52 -2.33
CA LEU A 45 1.64 -12.36 -1.78
C LEU A 45 2.71 -12.96 -2.70
N ARG A 46 2.43 -14.13 -3.29
CA ARG A 46 3.32 -14.78 -4.26
C ARG A 46 3.59 -13.92 -5.48
N VAL A 47 2.57 -13.23 -6.00
CA VAL A 47 2.73 -12.35 -7.16
C VAL A 47 3.66 -11.18 -6.85
N THR A 48 3.66 -10.70 -5.60
CA THR A 48 4.53 -9.58 -5.17
C THR A 48 5.96 -10.00 -4.76
N SER A 49 6.23 -11.31 -4.61
CA SER A 49 7.55 -11.80 -4.19
C SER A 49 8.50 -11.97 -5.38
N HIS A 50 9.09 -10.88 -5.87
CA HIS A 50 9.98 -10.90 -7.04
C HIS A 50 11.45 -11.23 -6.71
N THR A 51 11.84 -11.21 -5.43
CA THR A 51 13.21 -11.50 -5.01
C THR A 51 13.32 -12.92 -4.45
N PHE A 52 14.49 -13.54 -4.57
CA PHE A 52 14.75 -14.88 -4.06
C PHE A 52 14.40 -15.01 -2.56
N LYS A 53 14.87 -14.06 -1.74
CA LYS A 53 14.59 -14.02 -0.29
C LYS A 53 13.10 -13.91 0.02
N ALA A 54 12.35 -13.10 -0.74
CA ALA A 54 10.91 -12.97 -0.57
C ALA A 54 10.18 -14.27 -0.96
N SER A 55 10.61 -14.92 -2.04
CA SER A 55 10.04 -16.20 -2.47
C SER A 55 10.29 -17.33 -1.46
N GLU A 56 11.48 -17.38 -0.84
CA GLU A 56 11.80 -18.34 0.21
C GLU A 56 10.95 -18.09 1.48
N SER A 57 10.82 -16.82 1.90
CA SER A 57 9.97 -16.44 3.03
C SER A 57 8.49 -16.77 2.78
N TYR A 58 8.02 -16.58 1.55
CA TYR A 58 6.69 -16.98 1.11
C TYR A 58 6.49 -18.50 1.23
N ALA A 59 7.46 -19.30 0.77
CA ALA A 59 7.37 -20.76 0.87
C ALA A 59 7.27 -21.23 2.33
N ASN A 60 8.07 -20.64 3.22
CA ASN A 60 8.01 -20.92 4.66
C ASN A 60 6.63 -20.57 5.26
N LEU A 61 6.08 -19.41 4.91
CA LEU A 61 4.75 -18.98 5.36
C LEU A 61 3.63 -19.90 4.84
N SER A 62 3.68 -20.26 3.56
CA SER A 62 2.73 -21.21 2.96
C SER A 62 2.76 -22.55 3.69
N GLY A 63 3.95 -23.11 3.94
CA GLY A 63 4.09 -24.37 4.66
C GLY A 63 3.55 -24.33 6.09
N LEU A 64 3.72 -23.21 6.81
CA LEU A 64 3.13 -23.03 8.14
C LEU A 64 1.60 -23.01 8.08
N ILE A 65 1.03 -22.29 7.11
CA ILE A 65 -0.42 -22.20 6.93
C ILE A 65 -1.00 -23.57 6.57
N ASP A 66 -0.34 -24.33 5.70
CA ASP A 66 -0.75 -25.69 5.34
C ASP A 66 -0.67 -26.65 6.53
N MET A 67 0.36 -26.51 7.38
CA MET A 67 0.52 -27.31 8.59
C MET A 67 -0.62 -27.06 9.59
N TYR A 68 -0.96 -25.80 9.86
CA TYR A 68 -2.01 -25.45 10.82
C TYR A 68 -3.44 -25.64 10.27
N ASN A 69 -3.64 -25.52 8.95
CA ASN A 69 -4.95 -25.73 8.31
C ASN A 69 -5.17 -27.16 7.82
N LYS A 70 -4.28 -28.09 8.16
CA LYS A 70 -4.42 -29.51 7.81
C LYS A 70 -5.65 -30.08 8.52
N ASP A 71 -6.55 -30.68 7.77
CA ASP A 71 -7.71 -31.36 8.35
C ASP A 71 -7.25 -32.48 9.27
N SER A 72 -7.67 -32.42 10.54
CA SER A 72 -7.40 -33.49 11.48
C SER A 72 -8.19 -34.72 11.06
N LYS A 73 -7.51 -35.74 10.56
CA LYS A 73 -8.12 -37.05 10.25
C LYS A 73 -8.36 -37.87 11.53
N ASN A 74 -8.89 -37.24 12.58
CA ASN A 74 -9.40 -37.95 13.77
C ASN A 74 -10.81 -38.52 13.55
N THR A 75 -11.16 -38.79 12.28
CA THR A 75 -12.34 -39.56 11.91
C THR A 75 -12.12 -41.02 12.30
N GLY A 76 -12.54 -41.39 13.51
CA GLY A 76 -12.72 -42.79 13.88
C GLY A 76 -11.93 -43.29 15.08
N LEU A 77 -11.75 -42.49 16.14
CA LEU A 77 -11.52 -43.10 17.45
C LEU A 77 -12.75 -43.97 17.77
N LYS A 78 -12.59 -45.29 17.66
CA LYS A 78 -13.65 -46.24 18.00
C LYS A 78 -14.04 -46.01 19.46
N LYS A 79 -15.34 -45.96 19.74
CA LYS A 79 -15.83 -45.94 21.12
C LYS A 79 -15.26 -47.16 21.83
N ILE A 80 -14.65 -46.94 23.00
CA ILE A 80 -14.10 -48.03 23.80
C ILE A 80 -15.27 -48.65 24.56
N ASP A 81 -15.51 -49.94 24.33
CA ASP A 81 -16.54 -50.72 25.04
C ASP A 81 -15.97 -51.26 26.35
N TRP A 82 -16.00 -50.43 27.39
CA TRP A 82 -15.40 -50.74 28.70
C TRP A 82 -15.98 -51.99 29.38
N GLU A 83 -17.25 -52.29 29.14
CA GLU A 83 -17.97 -53.45 29.70
C GLU A 83 -17.40 -54.78 29.20
N GLU A 84 -17.05 -54.87 27.90
CA GLU A 84 -16.45 -56.08 27.31
C GLU A 84 -15.06 -56.38 27.91
N TRP A 85 -14.32 -55.34 28.30
CA TRP A 85 -12.98 -55.48 28.88
C TRP A 85 -13.02 -55.79 30.37
N GLU A 86 -14.07 -55.38 31.07
CA GLU A 86 -14.31 -55.72 32.48
C GLU A 86 -14.60 -57.22 32.64
N ASP A 87 -15.40 -57.80 31.74
CA ASP A 87 -15.74 -59.23 31.76
C ASP A 87 -14.56 -60.14 31.39
N LYS A 88 -13.63 -59.68 30.56
CA LYS A 88 -12.49 -60.48 30.05
C LYS A 88 -11.25 -60.44 30.93
N ILE A 89 -11.09 -59.45 31.80
CA ILE A 89 -9.88 -59.26 32.62
C ILE A 89 -10.15 -59.71 34.05
N HIS A 90 -9.47 -60.78 34.49
CA HIS A 90 -9.63 -61.34 35.84
C HIS A 90 -8.98 -60.54 36.98
N THR A 91 -8.28 -59.45 36.66
CA THR A 91 -7.59 -58.64 37.66
C THR A 91 -8.50 -57.54 38.19
N PRO A 92 -8.86 -57.55 39.49
CA PRO A 92 -9.78 -56.56 40.05
C PRO A 92 -9.21 -55.14 39.97
N GLN A 93 -10.08 -54.15 39.72
CA GLN A 93 -9.81 -52.70 39.73
C GLN A 93 -8.90 -52.12 38.62
N ILE A 94 -8.41 -52.93 37.67
CA ILE A 94 -7.57 -52.40 36.58
C ILE A 94 -8.39 -51.59 35.58
N VAL A 95 -9.53 -52.13 35.15
CA VAL A 95 -10.40 -51.52 34.14
C VAL A 95 -10.99 -50.20 34.66
N GLU A 96 -11.43 -50.16 35.92
CA GLU A 96 -11.93 -48.94 36.58
C GLU A 96 -10.88 -47.82 36.63
N LYS A 97 -9.62 -48.15 37.02
CA LYS A 97 -8.52 -47.17 37.06
C LYS A 97 -8.15 -46.65 35.68
N LEU A 98 -8.23 -47.49 34.65
CA LEU A 98 -7.99 -47.11 33.26
C LEU A 98 -9.10 -46.21 32.74
N LYS A 99 -10.37 -46.54 33.01
CA LYS A 99 -11.52 -45.72 32.66
C LYS A 99 -11.44 -44.33 33.31
N ALA A 100 -11.15 -44.27 34.62
CA ALA A 100 -11.01 -43.01 35.34
C ALA A 100 -9.87 -42.13 34.78
N LYS A 101 -8.74 -42.73 34.41
CA LYS A 101 -7.63 -42.01 33.75
C LYS A 101 -8.01 -41.54 32.34
N TYR A 102 -8.70 -42.37 31.57
CA TYR A 102 -9.15 -42.03 30.23
C TYR A 102 -10.16 -40.87 30.25
N GLU A 103 -11.13 -40.90 31.15
CA GLU A 103 -12.09 -39.82 31.34
C GLU A 103 -11.39 -38.52 31.76
N HIS A 104 -10.40 -38.59 32.65
CA HIS A 104 -9.58 -37.43 33.01
C HIS A 104 -8.84 -36.83 31.80
N PHE A 105 -8.29 -37.65 30.91
CA PHE A 105 -7.65 -37.17 29.67
C PHE A 105 -8.63 -36.65 28.62
N MET A 106 -9.84 -37.22 28.55
CA MET A 106 -10.87 -36.73 27.63
C MET A 106 -11.48 -35.41 28.10
N ASN A 107 -11.50 -35.17 29.41
CA ASN A 107 -11.96 -33.91 29.98
C ASN A 107 -10.89 -32.81 29.95
N SER A 108 -9.62 -33.14 29.74
CA SER A 108 -8.57 -32.12 29.56
C SER A 108 -8.63 -31.56 28.15
N GLU A 109 -9.38 -30.47 27.99
CA GLU A 109 -9.44 -29.71 26.74
C GLU A 109 -8.25 -28.73 26.65
N TYR A 110 -7.90 -28.35 25.42
CA TYR A 110 -6.92 -27.29 25.19
C TYR A 110 -7.50 -25.95 25.68
N ASP A 111 -6.71 -25.22 26.47
CA ASP A 111 -7.06 -23.84 26.83
C ASP A 111 -6.85 -22.91 25.62
N VAL A 112 -7.94 -22.66 24.91
CA VAL A 112 -7.95 -21.79 23.72
C VAL A 112 -7.92 -20.32 24.10
N GLU A 113 -8.34 -19.95 25.32
CA GLU A 113 -8.47 -18.55 25.72
C GLU A 113 -7.10 -17.92 25.99
N ASP A 114 -6.20 -18.61 26.70
CA ASP A 114 -4.82 -18.15 26.89
C ASP A 114 -4.09 -18.05 25.54
N ALA A 115 -4.26 -19.05 24.67
CA ALA A 115 -3.65 -19.03 23.34
C ALA A 115 -4.17 -17.87 22.47
N ALA A 116 -5.48 -17.61 22.46
CA ALA A 116 -6.08 -16.51 21.72
C ALA A 116 -5.59 -15.15 22.22
N SER A 117 -5.47 -14.98 23.54
CA SER A 117 -4.99 -13.72 24.14
C SER A 117 -3.55 -13.37 23.70
N ARG A 118 -2.71 -14.39 23.50
CA ARG A 118 -1.32 -14.21 23.06
C ARG A 118 -1.21 -13.86 21.58
N VAL A 119 -2.15 -14.29 20.74
CA VAL A 119 -2.16 -13.93 19.31
C VAL A 119 -2.39 -12.43 19.11
N GLU A 120 -3.10 -11.77 20.04
CA GLU A 120 -3.30 -10.32 20.01
C GLU A 120 -2.05 -9.53 20.41
N SER A 121 -1.11 -10.15 21.14
CA SER A 121 0.13 -9.50 21.54
C SER A 121 1.03 -9.22 20.34
N ARG A 122 1.21 -7.92 20.03
CA ARG A 122 2.04 -7.47 18.91
C ARG A 122 3.52 -7.60 19.28
N THR A 123 4.30 -8.21 18.39
CA THR A 123 5.76 -8.19 18.49
C THR A 123 6.31 -6.89 17.91
N GLU A 124 7.46 -6.42 18.41
CA GLU A 124 8.14 -5.21 17.92
C GLU A 124 8.42 -5.27 16.39
N LYS A 125 8.69 -6.47 15.86
CA LYS A 125 8.89 -6.69 14.42
C LYS A 125 7.61 -6.49 13.61
N LEU A 126 6.46 -6.91 14.13
CA LEU A 126 5.18 -6.68 13.47
C LEU A 126 4.77 -5.20 13.56
N GLU A 127 5.07 -4.54 14.67
CA GLU A 127 4.80 -3.10 14.84
C GLU A 127 5.63 -2.25 13.87
N SER A 128 6.94 -2.53 13.75
CA SER A 128 7.79 -1.82 12.78
C SER A 128 7.35 -2.03 11.33
N LEU A 129 6.87 -3.23 10.98
CA LEU A 129 6.27 -3.49 9.67
C LEU A 129 4.96 -2.71 9.46
N ASP A 130 4.10 -2.62 10.48
CA ASP A 130 2.84 -1.88 10.45
C ASP A 130 3.07 -0.38 10.19
N ILE A 131 4.06 0.20 10.87
CA ILE A 131 4.49 1.60 10.66
C ILE A 131 4.99 1.80 9.22
N ALA A 132 5.85 0.91 8.71
CA ALA A 132 6.39 1.01 7.37
C ALA A 132 5.31 0.91 6.29
N ILE A 133 4.37 -0.03 6.42
CA ILE A 133 3.24 -0.19 5.49
C ILE A 133 2.32 1.03 5.56
N THR A 134 2.00 1.51 6.76
CA THR A 134 1.14 2.68 6.96
C THR A 134 1.72 3.94 6.32
N TYR A 135 3.02 4.16 6.51
CA TYR A 135 3.73 5.29 5.89
C TYR A 135 3.80 5.15 4.36
N ASN A 136 4.11 3.96 3.85
CA ASN A 136 4.14 3.73 2.41
C ASN A 136 2.76 3.97 1.77
N TYR A 137 1.71 3.48 2.42
CA TYR A 137 0.33 3.71 2.00
C TYR A 137 -0.02 5.21 1.99
N SER A 138 0.32 5.96 3.04
CA SER A 138 -0.01 7.39 3.11
C SER A 138 0.71 8.22 2.04
N LEU A 139 1.97 7.87 1.73
CA LEU A 139 2.74 8.51 0.67
C LEU A 139 2.08 8.31 -0.69
N TRP A 140 1.75 7.07 -1.06
CA TRP A 140 1.10 6.79 -2.34
C TRP A 140 -0.33 7.32 -2.42
N LEU A 141 -1.06 7.31 -1.30
CA LEU A 141 -2.39 7.89 -1.24
C LEU A 141 -2.37 9.40 -1.48
N THR A 142 -1.37 10.11 -0.94
CA THR A 142 -1.20 11.55 -1.15
C THR A 142 -0.99 11.86 -2.63
N HIS A 143 -0.06 11.16 -3.29
CA HIS A 143 0.16 11.29 -4.74
C HIS A 143 -1.09 10.97 -5.56
N TYR A 144 -1.82 9.93 -5.18
CA TYR A 144 -3.08 9.57 -5.86
C TYR A 144 -4.13 10.68 -5.75
N ILE A 145 -4.27 11.29 -4.57
CA ILE A 145 -5.19 12.40 -4.34
C ILE A 145 -4.76 13.65 -5.12
N GLU A 146 -3.46 13.94 -5.18
CA GLU A 146 -2.92 15.05 -5.99
C GLU A 146 -3.27 14.87 -7.47
N HIS A 147 -3.08 13.67 -8.03
CA HIS A 147 -3.45 13.38 -9.42
C HIS A 147 -4.96 13.49 -9.68
N ILE A 148 -5.80 13.03 -8.75
CA ILE A 148 -7.25 13.21 -8.88
C ILE A 148 -7.61 14.69 -8.88
N THR A 149 -7.05 15.45 -7.94
CA THR A 149 -7.30 16.89 -7.80
C THR A 149 -6.88 17.63 -9.06
N PHE A 150 -5.73 17.27 -9.64
CA PHE A 150 -5.26 17.80 -10.91
C PHE A 150 -6.22 17.48 -12.06
N MET A 151 -6.68 16.23 -12.20
CA MET A 151 -7.65 15.85 -13.25
C MET A 151 -9.01 16.55 -13.07
N GLU A 152 -9.47 16.73 -11.82
CA GLU A 152 -10.67 17.51 -11.52
C GLU A 152 -10.48 18.99 -11.89
N GLY A 153 -9.30 19.55 -11.61
CA GLY A 153 -8.90 20.88 -12.07
C GLY A 153 -8.98 21.00 -13.59
N MET A 154 -8.36 20.09 -14.34
CA MET A 154 -8.41 20.07 -15.82
C MET A 154 -9.83 19.97 -16.36
N ARG A 155 -10.69 19.16 -15.71
CA ARG A 155 -12.10 19.06 -16.10
C ARG A 155 -12.85 20.39 -15.96
N ASN A 156 -12.49 21.20 -14.96
CA ASN A 156 -13.14 22.46 -14.67
C ASN A 156 -12.54 23.66 -15.43
N LEU A 157 -11.33 23.50 -15.99
CA LEU A 157 -10.58 24.56 -16.67
C LEU A 157 -11.20 25.00 -18.00
N GLY A 158 -11.97 24.13 -18.68
CA GLY A 158 -12.57 24.47 -19.97
C GLY A 158 -11.54 24.56 -21.11
N ASP A 159 -11.80 25.43 -22.09
CA ASP A 159 -10.86 25.69 -23.19
C ASP A 159 -9.76 26.66 -22.73
N ILE A 160 -8.51 26.22 -22.81
CA ILE A 160 -7.34 27.01 -22.39
C ILE A 160 -7.04 28.12 -23.41
N THR A 161 -7.45 27.96 -24.67
CA THR A 161 -7.17 28.94 -25.73
C THR A 161 -8.02 30.21 -25.60
N ASP A 162 -9.20 30.11 -24.99
CA ASP A 162 -10.11 31.24 -24.75
C ASP A 162 -9.88 31.91 -23.37
N MET A 163 -8.88 31.45 -22.62
CA MET A 163 -8.61 31.93 -21.27
C MET A 163 -7.78 33.21 -21.27
N SER A 164 -8.12 34.17 -20.41
CA SER A 164 -7.31 35.38 -20.27
C SER A 164 -5.98 35.11 -19.53
N GLU A 165 -4.93 35.88 -19.84
CA GLU A 165 -3.61 35.73 -19.19
C GLU A 165 -3.69 35.82 -17.65
N LYS A 166 -4.59 36.66 -17.13
CA LYS A 166 -4.79 36.81 -15.68
C LYS A 166 -5.46 35.59 -15.05
N GLU A 167 -6.35 34.92 -15.78
CA GLU A 167 -6.96 33.67 -15.32
C GLU A 167 -5.93 32.54 -15.33
N VAL A 168 -5.12 32.43 -16.39
CA VAL A 168 -4.00 31.48 -16.46
C VAL A 168 -3.02 31.71 -15.29
N ALA A 169 -2.65 32.96 -15.01
CA ALA A 169 -1.78 33.30 -13.87
C ALA A 169 -2.41 32.92 -12.51
N ARG A 170 -3.73 33.01 -12.38
CA ARG A 170 -4.44 32.59 -11.16
C ARG A 170 -4.45 31.07 -10.97
N LEU A 171 -4.47 30.31 -12.07
CA LEU A 171 -4.46 28.85 -12.04
C LEU A 171 -3.07 28.28 -11.79
N GLY A 172 -2.04 28.96 -12.29
CA GLY A 172 -0.64 28.65 -12.06
C GLY A 172 0.09 29.77 -11.32
N PRO A 173 -0.20 30.02 -10.03
CA PRO A 173 0.43 31.12 -9.29
C PRO A 173 1.97 30.99 -9.27
N HIS A 174 2.48 29.77 -9.29
CA HIS A 174 3.91 29.47 -9.34
C HIS A 174 4.57 29.99 -10.63
N LEU A 175 3.87 29.96 -11.77
CA LEU A 175 4.40 30.47 -13.04
C LEU A 175 4.57 31.98 -12.99
N GLN A 176 3.60 32.67 -12.38
CA GLN A 176 3.68 34.12 -12.19
C GLN A 176 4.81 34.50 -11.24
N VAL A 177 4.96 33.78 -10.13
CA VAL A 177 6.05 34.02 -9.16
C VAL A 177 7.41 33.76 -9.82
N ALA A 178 7.57 32.70 -10.60
CA ALA A 178 8.80 32.42 -11.33
C ALA A 178 9.14 33.55 -12.33
N ALA A 179 8.16 34.02 -13.10
CA ALA A 179 8.36 35.14 -14.02
C ALA A 179 8.74 36.45 -13.28
N GLN A 180 8.16 36.70 -12.11
CA GLN A 180 8.52 37.85 -11.27
C GLN A 180 9.94 37.73 -10.73
N MET A 181 10.34 36.54 -10.28
CA MET A 181 11.71 36.30 -9.80
C MET A 181 12.75 36.58 -10.89
N ASN A 182 12.53 36.10 -12.12
CA ASN A 182 13.44 36.39 -13.24
C ASN A 182 13.53 37.89 -13.53
N PHE A 183 12.40 38.60 -13.48
CA PHE A 183 12.40 40.05 -13.62
C PHE A 183 13.15 40.78 -12.50
N GLU A 184 12.99 40.33 -11.25
CA GLU A 184 13.65 40.90 -10.07
C GLU A 184 15.17 40.73 -10.09
N ILE A 185 15.67 39.60 -10.60
CA ILE A 185 17.12 39.38 -10.77
C ILE A 185 17.69 40.05 -12.03
N GLY A 186 16.82 40.65 -12.86
CA GLY A 186 17.23 41.28 -14.12
C GLY A 186 17.55 40.28 -15.22
N ASP A 187 17.13 39.02 -15.06
CA ASP A 187 17.26 38.03 -16.12
C ASP A 187 16.08 38.16 -17.09
N ILE A 188 16.42 38.47 -18.33
CA ILE A 188 15.47 38.60 -19.45
C ILE A 188 15.61 37.43 -20.42
N THR A 189 16.43 36.44 -20.08
CA THR A 189 16.62 35.25 -20.89
C THR A 189 15.33 34.41 -20.82
N PRO A 190 14.75 34.03 -21.95
CA PRO A 190 13.53 33.23 -21.95
C PRO A 190 13.83 31.82 -21.42
N GLU A 191 13.00 31.37 -20.46
CA GLU A 191 12.96 29.97 -19.98
C GLU A 191 14.33 29.39 -19.57
N ASP A 192 15.19 30.21 -18.97
CA ASP A 192 16.53 29.84 -18.49
C ASP A 192 16.51 28.67 -17.49
N TYR A 193 15.47 28.55 -16.67
CA TYR A 193 15.31 27.47 -15.67
C TYR A 193 14.76 26.16 -16.25
N ASN A 194 14.38 26.10 -17.53
CA ASN A 194 13.75 24.92 -18.12
C ASN A 194 14.78 24.05 -18.88
N GLU A 195 15.15 22.89 -18.32
CA GLU A 195 16.11 21.96 -18.92
C GLU A 195 15.67 21.46 -20.32
N TYR A 196 14.36 21.31 -20.53
CA TYR A 196 13.78 20.81 -21.78
C TYR A 196 12.82 21.85 -22.36
N ASN A 197 13.34 23.04 -22.63
CA ASN A 197 12.57 24.10 -23.25
C ASN A 197 12.10 23.69 -24.66
N VAL A 198 10.83 23.28 -24.75
CA VAL A 198 10.17 22.91 -26.00
C VAL A 198 9.86 24.15 -26.82
N ALA A 199 9.51 25.28 -26.18
CA ALA A 199 9.17 26.52 -26.86
C ALA A 199 10.36 27.05 -27.68
N ASP A 200 11.55 27.12 -27.08
CA ASP A 200 12.79 27.52 -27.76
C ASP A 200 13.09 26.64 -28.97
N ARG A 201 12.92 25.32 -28.82
CA ARG A 201 13.12 24.37 -29.92
C ARG A 201 12.11 24.58 -31.06
N LEU A 202 10.87 24.94 -30.74
CA LEU A 202 9.85 25.25 -31.74
C LEU A 202 10.19 26.56 -32.48
N VAL A 203 10.59 27.63 -31.79
CA VAL A 203 10.87 28.92 -32.43
C VAL A 203 12.22 28.95 -33.16
N THR A 204 13.18 28.09 -32.78
CA THR A 204 14.51 28.01 -33.42
C THR A 204 14.63 26.94 -34.50
N GLN A 205 13.53 26.25 -34.85
CA GLN A 205 13.56 25.15 -35.81
C GLN A 205 14.10 25.55 -37.19
N PHE A 206 13.84 26.79 -37.61
CA PHE A 206 14.26 27.35 -38.90
C PHE A 206 15.21 28.54 -38.77
N SER A 207 15.76 28.79 -37.57
CA SER A 207 16.73 29.87 -37.38
C SER A 207 18.10 29.47 -37.94
N TRP A 208 18.79 30.45 -38.54
CA TRP A 208 20.17 30.24 -38.97
C TRP A 208 21.08 30.05 -37.77
N GLY A 209 21.82 28.94 -37.76
CA GLY A 209 22.63 28.57 -36.61
C GLY A 209 21.78 28.21 -35.40
N SER A 210 20.72 27.42 -35.61
CA SER A 210 19.80 26.91 -34.58
C SER A 210 20.54 26.54 -33.29
N LYS A 211 20.34 27.38 -32.28
CA LYS A 211 20.93 27.31 -30.94
C LYS A 211 19.81 27.63 -29.97
N TYR A 212 19.81 26.92 -28.86
CA TYR A 212 18.93 27.18 -27.72
C TYR A 212 19.76 27.77 -26.59
N ASN A 213 19.12 28.48 -25.67
CA ASN A 213 19.78 28.95 -24.46
C ASN A 213 20.02 27.74 -23.54
N PRO A 214 21.26 27.46 -23.11
CA PRO A 214 21.50 26.42 -22.12
C PRO A 214 20.81 26.78 -20.80
N PRO A 215 20.50 25.78 -19.96
CA PRO A 215 19.87 26.04 -18.68
C PRO A 215 20.75 26.91 -17.79
N PHE A 216 20.13 27.81 -17.04
CA PHE A 216 20.72 28.74 -16.07
C PHE A 216 21.75 29.71 -16.66
N VAL A 217 21.50 30.21 -17.88
CA VAL A 217 22.27 31.32 -18.45
C VAL A 217 21.58 32.64 -18.13
N HIS A 218 22.27 33.51 -17.41
CA HIS A 218 21.76 34.86 -17.14
C HIS A 218 22.10 35.79 -18.31
N SER A 219 21.20 36.71 -18.63
CA SER A 219 21.38 37.75 -19.66
C SER A 219 22.64 38.64 -19.46
N SER A 220 23.17 38.73 -18.24
CA SER A 220 24.36 39.51 -17.89
C SER A 220 25.64 38.68 -17.79
N ASP A 221 25.57 37.37 -18.00
CA ASP A 221 26.75 36.51 -17.88
C ASP A 221 27.71 36.74 -19.04
N ALA A 222 28.95 37.05 -18.71
CA ALA A 222 30.04 37.20 -19.68
C ALA A 222 31.21 36.29 -19.28
N LEU A 223 31.23 35.06 -19.80
CA LEU A 223 32.34 34.11 -19.64
C LEU A 223 33.43 34.33 -20.72
N ASN A 224 33.86 35.58 -20.89
CA ASN A 224 34.91 35.92 -21.84
C ASN A 224 36.28 35.91 -21.14
N SER A 225 37.27 35.25 -21.74
CA SER A 225 38.66 35.30 -21.28
C SER A 225 39.54 35.95 -22.36
N VAL A 226 40.56 36.70 -21.92
CA VAL A 226 41.55 37.31 -22.80
C VAL A 226 42.90 36.70 -22.46
N ALA A 227 43.53 36.06 -23.45
CA ALA A 227 44.87 35.49 -23.31
C ALA A 227 45.86 36.26 -24.17
N ALA A 228 47.01 36.62 -23.60
CA ALA A 228 48.14 37.19 -24.32
C ALA A 228 49.21 36.12 -24.52
N THR A 229 49.52 35.80 -25.78
CA THR A 229 50.54 34.82 -26.18
C THR A 229 51.68 35.54 -26.92
N LEU A 230 52.78 34.83 -27.19
CA LEU A 230 53.88 35.36 -28.01
C LEU A 230 53.47 35.61 -29.47
N GLY A 231 52.41 34.95 -29.96
CA GLY A 231 51.82 35.18 -31.27
C GLY A 231 50.81 36.34 -31.30
N LYS A 232 50.44 36.80 -32.50
CA LYS A 232 49.41 37.83 -32.67
C LYS A 232 48.01 37.22 -32.42
N LEU A 233 47.13 37.98 -31.74
CA LEU A 233 45.73 37.63 -31.45
C LEU A 233 45.53 36.42 -30.52
N GLY A 234 46.44 36.21 -29.56
CA GLY A 234 46.28 35.14 -28.56
C GLY A 234 46.47 33.73 -29.13
N LYS A 235 47.12 33.60 -30.29
CA LYS A 235 47.51 32.34 -30.94
C LYS A 235 48.95 31.97 -30.64
#